data_AF-A0A6B0Z029-F1
#
_entry.id   AF-A0A6B0Z029-F1
#
_cell.length_a   1.000
_cell.length_b   1.000
_cell.length_c   1.000
_cell.angle_alpha   90.00
_cell.angle_beta   90.00
_cell.angle_gamma   90.00
#
_symmetry.space_group_name_H-M   'P 1'
#
loop_
_entity.id
_entity.type
_entity.pdbx_description
1 polymer ?
#
loop_
_entity_poly.entity_id
_entity_poly.type
_entity_poly.pdbx_seq_one_letter_code
_entity_poly.pdbx_strand_id
1 'polypeptide(L)'
;MNTPEPIHPGEHLQEIIEELGISQYRLAKTIGVPPIRINAIIKRRRSITADTALRIGRALGTTPDYWLNLQRMYDIDVARSTTDVSNIEPLVETAV
;
A
#
# COMPACT_ATOMS: atom_id res chain seq x y z
N MET A 1 12.53 -2.85 -21.24
CA MET A 1 11.84 -3.77 -20.31
C MET A 1 10.54 -3.08 -19.92
N ASN A 2 9.37 -3.72 -20.12
CA ASN A 2 8.13 -3.19 -19.56
C ASN A 2 8.23 -3.33 -18.05
N THR A 3 8.41 -2.23 -17.33
CA THR A 3 8.27 -2.23 -15.88
C THR A 3 6.83 -2.64 -15.57
N PRO A 4 6.59 -3.73 -14.81
CA PRO A 4 5.22 -4.12 -14.45
C PRO A 4 4.52 -2.94 -13.77
N GLU A 5 3.21 -2.78 -14.04
CA GLU A 5 2.42 -1.71 -13.45
C GLU A 5 2.54 -1.75 -11.91
N PRO A 6 2.76 -0.61 -11.22
CA PRO A 6 2.86 -0.59 -9.77
C PRO A 6 1.59 -1.14 -9.14
N ILE A 7 1.70 -2.20 -8.33
CA ILE A 7 0.56 -2.82 -7.65
C ILE A 7 0.23 -2.00 -6.41
N HIS A 8 -0.98 -1.46 -6.34
CA HIS A 8 -1.40 -0.70 -5.16
C HIS A 8 -1.67 -1.67 -4.00
N PRO A 9 -1.30 -1.35 -2.75
CA PRO A 9 -1.52 -2.24 -1.60
C PRO A 9 -2.98 -2.65 -1.39
N GLY A 10 -3.91 -1.82 -1.86
CA GLY A 10 -5.34 -2.11 -1.85
C GLY A 10 -5.75 -3.30 -2.73
N GLU A 11 -5.00 -3.62 -3.78
CA GLU A 11 -5.25 -4.82 -4.59
C GLU A 11 -4.85 -6.08 -3.83
N HIS A 12 -3.65 -6.09 -3.23
CA HIS A 12 -3.24 -7.19 -2.36
C HIS A 12 -4.17 -7.34 -1.15
N LEU A 13 -4.67 -6.23 -0.58
CA LEU A 13 -5.68 -6.30 0.46
C LEU A 13 -6.97 -6.97 -0.05
N GLN A 14 -7.40 -6.67 -1.28
CA GLN A 14 -8.58 -7.27 -1.90
C GLN A 14 -8.37 -8.78 -2.11
N GLU A 15 -7.23 -9.19 -2.67
CA GLU A 15 -6.89 -10.61 -2.89
C GLU A 15 -6.92 -11.38 -1.57
N ILE A 16 -6.24 -10.88 -0.53
CA ILE A 16 -6.17 -11.55 0.78
C ILE A 16 -7.56 -11.70 1.41
N ILE A 17 -8.41 -10.67 1.38
CA ILE A 17 -9.75 -10.79 1.97
C ILE A 17 -10.66 -11.72 1.16
N GLU A 18 -10.49 -11.78 -0.16
CA GLU A 18 -11.24 -12.70 -1.03
C GLU A 18 -10.82 -14.16 -0.76
N GLU A 19 -9.53 -14.44 -0.68
CA GLU A 19 -8.98 -15.76 -0.32
C GLU A 19 -9.46 -16.25 1.05
N LEU A 20 -9.57 -15.33 2.01
CA LEU A 20 -10.06 -15.62 3.37
C LEU A 20 -11.59 -15.64 3.49
N GLY A 21 -12.33 -15.34 2.41
CA GLY A 21 -13.79 -15.24 2.46
C GLY A 21 -14.32 -14.10 3.36
N ILE A 22 -13.53 -13.04 3.53
CA ILE A 22 -13.84 -11.86 4.35
C ILE A 22 -14.37 -10.74 3.44
N SER A 23 -15.55 -10.21 3.75
CA SER A 23 -16.07 -9.03 3.03
C SER A 23 -15.36 -7.74 3.46
N GLN A 24 -15.28 -6.77 2.55
CA GLN A 24 -14.76 -5.41 2.87
C GLN A 24 -15.48 -4.79 4.08
N TYR A 25 -16.79 -4.99 4.17
CA TYR A 25 -17.61 -4.52 5.29
C TYR A 25 -17.21 -5.20 6.61
N ARG A 26 -17.01 -6.52 6.60
CA ARG A 26 -16.56 -7.27 7.78
C ARG A 26 -15.19 -6.78 8.24
N LEU A 27 -14.23 -6.62 7.33
CA LEU A 27 -12.92 -6.06 7.66
C LEU A 27 -13.06 -4.67 8.29
N ALA A 28 -13.77 -3.75 7.63
CA ALA A 28 -13.96 -2.38 8.10
C ALA A 28 -14.55 -2.32 9.52
N LYS A 29 -15.61 -3.13 9.76
CA LYS A 29 -16.24 -3.25 11.08
C LYS A 29 -15.27 -3.79 12.13
N THR A 30 -14.53 -4.86 11.81
CA THR A 30 -13.54 -5.47 12.72
C THR A 30 -12.45 -4.49 13.12
N ILE A 31 -11.96 -3.67 12.18
CA ILE A 31 -10.89 -2.72 12.46
C ILE A 31 -11.38 -1.35 12.96
N GLY A 32 -12.69 -1.18 13.16
CA GLY A 32 -13.29 0.04 13.70
C GLY A 32 -13.16 1.26 12.79
N VAL A 33 -13.32 1.07 11.47
CA VAL A 33 -13.27 2.18 10.49
C VAL A 33 -14.52 2.18 9.60
N PRO A 34 -14.90 3.35 9.02
CA PRO A 34 -15.98 3.39 8.05
C PRO A 34 -15.70 2.50 6.82
N PRO A 35 -16.68 1.73 6.30
CA PRO A 35 -16.50 0.88 5.12
C PRO A 35 -15.93 1.60 3.89
N ILE A 36 -16.29 2.88 3.72
CA ILE A 36 -15.77 3.73 2.66
C ILE A 36 -14.23 3.86 2.69
N ARG A 37 -13.60 3.72 3.87
CA ARG A 37 -12.14 3.74 4.00
C ARG A 37 -11.51 2.54 3.29
N ILE A 38 -12.00 1.33 3.57
CA ILE A 38 -11.50 0.10 2.94
C ILE A 38 -11.79 0.12 1.44
N ASN A 39 -12.99 0.54 1.05
CA ASN A 39 -13.35 0.65 -0.36
C ASN A 39 -12.45 1.62 -1.12
N ALA A 40 -12.13 2.79 -0.55
CA ALA A 40 -11.23 3.76 -1.16
C ALA A 40 -9.79 3.22 -1.30
N ILE A 41 -9.30 2.44 -0.33
CA ILE A 41 -7.99 1.79 -0.41
C ILE A 41 -7.97 0.76 -1.55
N ILE A 42 -8.97 -0.11 -1.61
CA ILE A 42 -9.09 -1.14 -2.66
C ILE A 42 -9.23 -0.49 -4.06
N LYS A 43 -9.93 0.65 -4.16
CA LYS A 43 -10.07 1.40 -5.41
C LYS A 43 -8.88 2.30 -5.73
N ARG A 44 -7.74 2.15 -5.06
CA ARG A 44 -6.51 2.95 -5.27
C ARG A 44 -6.71 4.46 -5.07
N ARG A 45 -7.76 4.87 -4.33
CA ARG A 45 -8.10 6.28 -4.06
C ARG A 45 -7.57 6.78 -2.71
N ARG A 46 -6.96 5.89 -1.93
CA ARG A 46 -6.41 6.18 -0.61
C ARG A 46 -5.25 5.25 -0.31
N SER A 47 -4.14 5.81 0.14
CA SER A 47 -2.99 5.08 0.65
C SER A 47 -3.28 4.40 1.99
N ILE A 48 -2.56 3.32 2.27
CA ILE A 48 -2.51 2.72 3.61
C ILE A 48 -1.59 3.58 4.50
N THR A 49 -2.17 4.17 5.54
CA THR A 49 -1.43 4.91 6.58
C THR A 49 -0.94 3.98 7.70
N ALA A 50 -0.06 4.47 8.58
CA ALA A 50 0.39 3.71 9.74
C ALA A 50 -0.77 3.25 10.66
N ASP A 51 -1.77 4.11 10.93
CA ASP A 51 -3.00 3.71 11.66
C ASP A 51 -3.73 2.56 10.98
N THR A 52 -3.87 2.64 9.65
CA THR A 52 -4.54 1.60 8.87
C THR A 52 -3.74 0.30 8.86
N ALA A 53 -2.42 0.38 8.72
CA ALA A 53 -1.52 -0.77 8.75
C ALA A 53 -1.53 -1.49 10.10
N LEU A 54 -1.49 -0.75 11.22
CA LEU A 54 -1.62 -1.32 12.57
C LEU A 54 -2.92 -2.11 12.73
N ARG A 55 -4.01 -1.52 12.27
CA ARG A 55 -5.36 -2.09 12.33
C ARG A 55 -5.52 -3.35 11.47
N ILE A 56 -5.10 -3.29 10.21
CA ILE A 56 -5.18 -4.42 9.28
C ILE A 56 -4.24 -5.54 9.75
N GLY A 57 -3.01 -5.21 10.15
CA GLY A 57 -2.05 -6.15 10.72
C GLY A 57 -2.64 -6.94 11.87
N ARG A 58 -3.25 -6.25 12.85
CA ARG A 58 -3.91 -6.88 13.99
C ARG A 58 -5.08 -7.79 13.60
N ALA A 59 -5.86 -7.41 12.59
CA ALA A 59 -7.06 -8.15 12.17
C ALA A 59 -6.77 -9.36 11.28
N LEU A 60 -5.72 -9.30 10.46
CA LEU A 60 -5.35 -10.34 9.50
C LEU A 60 -4.15 -11.19 9.95
N GLY A 61 -3.59 -10.93 11.14
CA GLY A 61 -2.44 -11.67 11.65
C GLY A 61 -1.14 -11.37 10.90
N THR A 62 -1.03 -10.17 10.32
CA THR A 62 0.17 -9.69 9.61
C THR A 62 0.84 -8.55 10.38
N THR A 63 2.00 -8.09 9.92
CA THR A 63 2.69 -6.95 10.56
C THR A 63 2.27 -5.62 9.93
N PRO A 64 2.30 -4.50 10.68
CA PRO A 64 2.07 -3.17 10.10
C PRO A 64 3.10 -2.84 9.01
N ASP A 65 4.36 -3.25 9.20
CA ASP A 65 5.44 -3.06 8.25
C ASP A 65 5.19 -3.75 6.91
N TYR A 66 4.54 -4.92 6.91
CA TYR A 66 4.15 -5.58 5.66
C TYR A 66 3.33 -4.64 4.78
N TRP A 67 2.30 -4.00 5.34
CA TRP A 67 1.43 -3.09 4.60
C TRP A 67 2.13 -1.77 4.22
N LEU A 68 2.95 -1.22 5.11
CA LEU A 68 3.69 0.01 4.83
C LEU A 68 4.78 -0.20 3.79
N ASN A 69 5.39 -1.38 3.73
CA ASN A 69 6.36 -1.74 2.69
C ASN A 69 5.69 -1.79 1.32
N LEU A 70 4.49 -2.41 1.21
CA LEU A 70 3.71 -2.40 -0.03
C LEU A 70 3.40 -0.96 -0.46
N GLN A 71 2.94 -0.10 0.47
CA GLN A 71 2.64 1.29 0.16
C GLN A 71 3.88 2.05 -0.30
N ARG A 72 5.01 1.87 0.39
CA ARG A 72 6.28 2.50 0.02
C ARG A 72 6.74 2.09 -1.37
N MET A 73 6.67 0.81 -1.69
CA MET A 73 7.06 0.31 -3.02
C MET A 73 6.20 0.94 -4.11
N TYR A 74 4.88 0.91 -3.93
CA TYR A 74 3.94 1.55 -4.85
C TYR A 74 4.22 3.05 -5.03
N ASP A 75 4.40 3.79 -3.93
CA ASP A 75 4.62 5.24 -3.96
C ASP A 75 5.93 5.58 -4.69
N ILE A 76 7.01 4.82 -4.45
CA ILE A 76 8.29 4.99 -5.14
C ILE A 76 8.15 4.71 -6.64
N ASP A 77 7.47 3.64 -7.03
CA ASP A 77 7.33 3.28 -8.44
C ASP A 77 6.46 4.27 -9.22
N VAL A 78 5.39 4.79 -8.60
CA VAL A 78 4.61 5.90 -9.17
C VAL A 78 5.47 7.17 -9.27
N ALA A 79 6.21 7.52 -8.22
CA ALA A 79 7.08 8.69 -8.22
C ALA A 79 8.17 8.61 -9.30
N ARG A 80 8.77 7.43 -9.52
CA ARG A 80 9.78 7.20 -10.57
C ARG A 80 9.29 7.55 -11.97
N SER A 81 7.99 7.37 -12.24
CA SER A 81 7.40 7.68 -13.55
C SER A 81 7.08 9.17 -13.76
N THR A 82 7.02 9.95 -12.69
CA THR A 82 6.51 11.34 -12.71
C THR A 82 7.53 12.36 -12.25
N THR A 83 8.55 11.94 -11.49
CA THR A 83 9.58 12.80 -10.93
C THR A 83 10.81 12.77 -11.82
N ASP A 84 11.09 13.90 -12.48
CA ASP A 84 12.37 14.09 -13.16
C ASP A 84 13.45 14.47 -12.14
N VAL A 85 14.46 13.62 -12.02
CA VAL A 85 15.63 13.83 -11.16
C VAL A 85 16.93 13.99 -11.97
N SER A 86 16.83 14.12 -13.30
CA SER A 86 17.98 14.13 -14.21
C SER A 86 18.90 15.34 -14.02
N ASN A 87 18.38 16.43 -13.43
CA ASN A 87 19.12 17.65 -13.14
C ASN A 87 19.75 17.69 -11.73
N ILE A 88 19.64 16.61 -10.95
CA ILE A 88 20.17 16.55 -9.59
C ILE A 88 21.57 15.93 -9.61
N GLU A 89 22.58 16.70 -9.23
CA GLU A 89 23.95 16.22 -9.04
C GLU A 89 24.12 15.57 -7.65
N PRO A 90 24.68 14.35 -7.56
CA PRO A 90 24.94 13.71 -6.27
C PRO A 90 25.93 14.51 -5.42
N LEU A 91 25.61 14.71 -4.13
CA LEU A 91 26.48 15.40 -3.17
C LEU A 91 27.67 14.55 -2.70
N VAL A 92 27.59 13.24 -2.88
CA VAL A 92 28.65 12.28 -2.53
C VAL A 92 28.83 11.32 -3.69
N GLU A 93 30.09 11.07 -4.07
CA GLU A 93 30.41 9.93 -4.94
C GLU A 93 30.02 8.66 -4.20
N THR A 94 29.23 7.81 -4.85
CA THR A 94 28.74 6.56 -4.27
C THR A 94 29.95 5.74 -3.78
N ALA A 95 30.18 5.71 -2.48
CA ALA A 95 31.07 4.73 -1.87
C ALA A 95 30.37 3.38 -2.02
N VAL A 96 30.88 2.58 -2.94
CA VAL A 96 30.40 1.22 -3.25
C VAL A 96 30.42 0.34 -2.00
#